data_AF-A0A962R030-F1
#
_entry.id   AF-A0A962R030-F1
#
_cell.length_a   1.000
_cell.length_b   1.000
_cell.length_c   1.000
_cell.angle_alpha   90.00
_cell.angle_beta   90.00
_cell.angle_gamma   90.00
#
_symmetry.space_group_name_H-M   'P 1'
#
loop_
_entity.id
_entity.type
_entity.pdbx_description
1 polymer ?
#
loop_
_entity_poly.entity_id
_entity_poly.type
_entity_poly.pdbx_seq_one_letter_code
_entity_poly.pdbx_strand_id
1 'polypeptide(L)' 'MKFIGSPNFDHSQPPRVGVLITNLGTPEAPEKGALRRYLGQFLWDPRVVEIPRLLWWLIL' A
#
# COMPACT_ATOMS: atom_id res chain seq x y z
N MET A 1 -9.29 -4.27 -9.22
CA MET A 1 -10.09 -5.07 -8.28
C MET A 1 -11.55 -4.77 -8.52
N LYS A 2 -12.40 -5.79 -8.72
CA LYS A 2 -13.85 -5.60 -8.85
C LYS A 2 -14.42 -5.42 -7.44
N PHE A 3 -15.10 -4.32 -7.17
CA PHE A 3 -15.78 -4.11 -5.89
C PHE A 3 -16.91 -5.15 -5.78
N ILE A 4 -16.86 -6.00 -4.74
CA ILE A 4 -17.81 -7.11 -4.55
C ILE A 4 -19.02 -6.63 -3.72
N GLY A 5 -18.91 -5.51 -3.01
CA GLY A 5 -19.99 -4.97 -2.18
C GLY A 5 -20.43 -5.95 -1.08
N SER A 6 -21.58 -5.66 -0.47
CA SER A 6 -22.23 -6.54 0.50
C SER A 6 -23.51 -7.09 -0.14
N PRO A 7 -23.51 -8.31 -0.73
CA PRO A 7 -24.62 -8.83 -1.52
C PRO A 7 -25.91 -9.02 -0.71
N ASN A 8 -25.81 -9.17 0.62
CA ASN A 8 -26.93 -9.34 1.54
C ASN A 8 -27.04 -8.16 2.53
N PHE A 9 -26.79 -6.94 2.07
CA PHE A 9 -26.93 -5.77 2.94
C PHE A 9 -28.40 -5.52 3.29
N ASP A 10 -28.71 -5.46 4.58
CA ASP A 10 -30.03 -5.08 5.11
C ASP A 10 -29.95 -3.69 5.74
N HIS A 11 -30.89 -2.80 5.42
CA HIS A 11 -30.99 -1.47 6.02
C HIS A 11 -31.53 -1.50 7.45
N SER A 12 -32.13 -2.62 7.88
CA SER A 12 -32.69 -2.79 9.23
C SER A 12 -31.66 -3.28 10.28
N GLN A 13 -30.47 -3.69 9.83
CA GLN A 13 -29.43 -4.19 10.73
C GLN A 13 -28.78 -3.05 11.54
N PRO A 14 -28.36 -3.30 12.80
CA PRO A 14 -27.65 -2.30 13.58
C PRO A 14 -26.34 -1.90 12.90
N PRO A 15 -25.98 -0.60 12.91
CA PRO A 15 -24.76 -0.12 12.26
C PRO A 15 -23.52 -0.75 12.90
N ARG A 16 -22.57 -1.19 12.06
CA ARG A 16 -21.28 -1.73 12.48
C ARG A 16 -20.17 -0.78 12.05
N VAL A 17 -19.27 -0.45 12.97
CA VAL A 17 -18.08 0.36 12.68
C VAL A 17 -16.92 -0.57 12.34
N GLY A 18 -16.37 -0.45 11.14
CA GLY A 18 -15.11 -1.07 10.76
C GLY A 18 -13.96 -0.09 11.00
N VAL A 19 -12.92 -0.53 11.70
CA VAL A 19 -11.69 0.25 11.91
C VAL A 19 -10.56 -0.40 11.13
N LEU A 20 -10.00 0.33 10.17
CA LEU A 20 -8.80 -0.10 9.44
C LEU A 20 -7.58 0.56 10.07
N ILE A 21 -6.72 -0.24 10.70
CA ILE A 21 -5.39 0.19 11.14
C ILE A 21 -4.41 -0.19 10.04
N THR A 22 -3.65 0.79 9.56
CA THR A 22 -2.66 0.57 8.50
C THR A 22 -1.34 1.25 8.82
N ASN A 23 -0.26 0.61 8.38
CA ASN A 23 1.12 1.09 8.42
C ASN A 23 1.84 0.46 7.21
N LEU A 24 2.90 1.07 6.74
CA LEU A 24 3.82 0.51 5.73
C LEU A 24 4.61 -0.69 6.27
N GLY A 25 4.77 -0.76 7.59
CA GLY A 25 5.63 -1.75 8.25
C GLY A 25 7.09 -1.30 8.29
N THR A 26 7.99 -2.26 8.44
CA THR A 26 9.45 -2.04 8.51
C THR A 26 10.17 -3.17 7.77
N PRO A 27 11.41 -2.97 7.31
CA PRO A 27 12.20 -4.07 6.77
C PRO A 27 12.42 -5.16 7.82
N GLU A 28 12.58 -6.39 7.37
CA GLU A 28 12.80 -7.57 8.22
C GLU A 28 14.12 -7.50 9.00
N ALA A 29 15.13 -6.85 8.42
CA ALA A 29 16.45 -6.66 9.03
C ALA A 29 17.08 -5.32 8.57
N PRO A 30 18.03 -4.75 9.33
CA PRO A 30 18.74 -3.52 8.97
C PRO A 30 19.86 -3.76 7.94
N GLU A 31 19.62 -4.64 6.98
CA GLU A 31 20.60 -5.13 6.01
C GLU A 31 20.23 -4.67 4.60
N LYS A 32 21.23 -4.46 3.75
CA LYS A 32 21.02 -3.93 2.39
C LYS A 32 19.98 -4.70 1.58
N GLY A 33 19.96 -6.04 1.70
CA GLY A 33 19.01 -6.90 0.98
C GLY A 33 17.57 -6.70 1.44
N ALA A 34 17.34 -6.70 2.75
CA ALA A 34 16.02 -6.47 3.35
C ALA A 34 15.51 -5.04 3.07
N LEU A 35 16.38 -4.03 3.17
CA LEU A 35 16.03 -2.65 2.82
C LEU A 35 15.66 -2.52 1.34
N ARG A 36 16.43 -3.11 0.42
CA ARG A 36 16.12 -3.04 -1.02
C ARG A 36 14.76 -3.66 -1.34
N ARG A 37 14.45 -4.82 -0.74
CA ARG A 37 13.13 -5.47 -0.91
C ARG A 37 12.00 -4.62 -0.35
N TYR A 38 12.18 -4.05 0.85
CA TYR A 38 11.19 -3.17 1.47
C TYR A 38 10.95 -1.90 0.63
N LEU A 39 12.01 -1.15 0.31
CA LEU A 39 11.91 0.08 -0.48
C LEU A 39 11.32 -0.16 -1.87
N GLY A 40 11.65 -1.28 -2.51
CA GLY A 40 11.11 -1.66 -3.81
C GLY A 40 9.58 -1.80 -3.85
N GLN A 41 8.90 -1.98 -2.71
CA GLN A 41 7.44 -2.02 -2.63
C GLN A 41 6.79 -0.64 -2.85
N PHE A 42 7.54 0.44 -2.63
CA PHE A 42 7.01 1.81 -2.62
C PHE A 42 7.61 2.69 -3.71
N LEU A 43 8.91 2.53 -4.00
CA LEU A 43 9.64 3.46 -4.86
C LEU A 43 9.17 3.46 -6.32
N TRP A 44 8.37 2.49 -6.78
CA TRP A 44 7.78 2.54 -8.12
C TRP A 44 6.42 3.26 -8.18
N ASP A 45 5.84 3.57 -7.02
CA ASP A 45 4.55 4.25 -6.93
C ASP A 45 4.75 5.75 -7.17
N PRO A 46 4.11 6.34 -8.20
CA PRO A 46 4.18 7.79 -8.45
C PRO A 46 3.56 8.63 -7.32
N ARG A 47 2.80 8.03 -6.40
CA ARG A 47 2.28 8.70 -5.19
C ARG A 47 3.33 8.82 -4.09
N VAL A 48 4.40 8.02 -4.16
CA VAL A 48 5.52 8.04 -3.21
C VAL A 48 6.67 8.88 -3.76
N VAL A 49 6.90 8.82 -5.07
CA VAL A 49 7.97 9.55 -5.75
C VAL A 49 7.38 10.44 -6.85
N GLU A 50 7.51 11.76 -6.67
CA GLU A 50 6.92 12.77 -7.57
C GLU A 50 7.82 13.12 -8.78
N ILE A 51 9.00 12.50 -8.90
CA ILE A 51 9.95 12.72 -10.00
C ILE A 51 9.43 12.06 -11.29
N PRO A 52 9.58 12.69 -12.48
CA PRO A 52 9.26 12.05 -13.75
C PRO A 52 9.86 10.66 -13.88
N ARG A 53 9.03 9.67 -14.26
CA ARG A 53 9.40 8.24 -14.28
C ARG A 53 10.72 7.95 -15.00
N LEU A 54 10.99 8.67 -16.09
CA LEU A 54 12.20 8.48 -16.89
C LEU A 54 13.48 8.85 -16.12
N LEU A 55 13.44 9.94 -15.34
CA LEU A 55 14.56 10.36 -14.50
C LEU A 55 14.71 9.42 -13.30
N TRP A 56 13.59 8.97 -12.74
CA TRP A 56 13.60 8.05 -11.60
C TRP A 56 14.23 6.69 -11.92
N TRP A 57 14.08 6.20 -13.15
CA TRP A 57 14.73 4.98 -13.62
C TRP A 57 16.27 5.03 -13.57
N LEU A 58 16.88 6.21 -13.60
CA LEU A 58 18.33 6.35 -13.53
C LEU A 58 18.85 6.25 -12.08
N ILE A 59 17.96 6.32 -11.08
CA ILE A 59 18.29 6.31 -9.65
C ILE A 59 18.10 4.91 -9.03
N LEU A 60 17.17 4.11 -9.56
CA LEU A 60 16.84 2.75 -9.11
C LEU A 60 17.86 1.69 -9.57
#